data_AF-A0A518G6R1-F1
#
_entry.id   AF-A0A518G6R1-F1
#
_cell.length_a   1.000
_cell.length_b   1.000
_cell.length_c   1.000
_cell.angle_alpha   90.00
_cell.angle_beta   90.00
_cell.angle_gamma   90.00
#
_symmetry.space_group_name_H-M   'P 1'
#
loop_
_entity.id
_entity.type
_entity.pdbx_description
1 polymer ?
#
loop_
_entity_poly.entity_id
_entity_poly.type
_entity_poly.pdbx_seq_one_letter_code
_entity_poly.pdbx_strand_id
1 'polypeptide(L)'
;MLRRVQWLTYCAASITAAIGLLGFFPMAPALASKPTEVTLPQVQLINQAIEQQWRAYELTPAEQEEDGKWCRRVYLDLVGRIPSYEELLQFMRDRDGDKREKLVNLLLEDSRYTEEFANHWSSVWSNILIGRSGGTARNSFTSREGMAKYLRDCFATNRPYNRMVYELVTATGTTKPGTEGFNGAVNFLADKVNNEDATLATSSTSRVFLGQQVQCTQCHNHPFNQWKQQKFWEFNAFFRQTRALRRFSPGTRDVDFVELVDQDFAGESGVPAQAEIYFEERNGLTRVAFPVFIDGTEIEKSGYVSEVNRRTELGKMIVSSQYLDKMIVNRMWSHFLGYGFSKPLDDLGPHTVASHPELLETLGQEFRKSSYDMRALMKWIVLSRPYQLSTKITSGNEADDPAMGEPPQFSHFYLRQMSAEQLYQSLIQVGGEARGSLEQQQVERDRWLNQFVVAFGTDEGDEATTFNGSIPQALMMFNGDLVKRATSIESGSWLGKLAQSPSRMPDKVSSLFIAGLARPATAGELKVAAQLLQARKGRVEEALQDLWWAILNSNEFILVQ
;
A
#
# COMPACT_ATOMS: atom_id res chain seq x y z
N MET A 1 -68.26 76.48 2.00
CA MET A 1 -67.79 75.26 2.70
C MET A 1 -66.39 74.95 2.20
N LEU A 2 -65.53 74.53 3.13
CA LEU A 2 -64.05 74.60 3.14
C LEU A 2 -63.28 74.46 1.80
N ARG A 3 -62.30 75.35 1.67
CA ARG A 3 -61.45 75.71 0.51
C ARG A 3 -60.16 74.87 0.43
N ARG A 4 -59.63 74.71 -0.80
CA ARG A 4 -58.20 74.85 -1.20
C ARG A 4 -57.22 73.76 -0.62
N VAL A 5 -56.02 73.41 -1.10
CA VAL A 5 -55.08 73.84 -2.16
C VAL A 5 -53.84 72.91 -2.13
N GLN A 6 -53.29 72.65 -3.31
CA GLN A 6 -51.88 72.51 -3.74
C GLN A 6 -50.77 71.65 -3.05
N TRP A 7 -50.14 70.82 -3.89
CA TRP A 7 -48.72 70.75 -4.36
C TRP A 7 -47.50 70.56 -3.43
N LEU A 8 -46.54 69.82 -4.02
CA LEU A 8 -45.05 69.90 -4.00
C LEU A 8 -44.22 68.92 -3.12
N THR A 9 -43.69 67.90 -3.82
CA THR A 9 -42.26 67.53 -3.99
C THR A 9 -41.29 67.58 -2.80
N TYR A 10 -40.54 66.49 -2.56
CA TYR A 10 -39.11 66.36 -2.97
C TYR A 10 -38.58 64.93 -2.76
N CYS A 11 -37.65 64.57 -3.63
CA CYS A 11 -36.96 63.29 -3.78
C CYS A 11 -36.07 62.87 -2.59
N ALA A 12 -35.90 61.57 -2.40
CA ALA A 12 -34.60 60.98 -2.07
C ALA A 12 -34.57 59.50 -2.52
N ALA A 13 -33.74 59.22 -3.53
CA ALA A 13 -33.34 57.87 -3.89
C ALA A 13 -32.42 57.31 -2.79
N SER A 14 -32.60 56.05 -2.42
CA SER A 14 -31.66 55.33 -1.54
C SER A 14 -31.56 53.89 -2.01
N ILE A 15 -30.46 53.61 -2.71
CA ILE A 15 -29.96 52.28 -3.03
C ILE A 15 -29.65 51.59 -1.71
N THR A 16 -30.38 50.52 -1.38
CA THR A 16 -30.07 49.67 -0.22
C THR A 16 -29.28 48.46 -0.70
N ALA A 17 -28.02 48.40 -0.28
CA ALA A 17 -27.13 47.26 -0.47
C ALA A 17 -27.64 46.06 0.34
N ALA A 18 -27.77 44.92 -0.32
CA ALA A 18 -28.06 43.64 0.32
C ALA A 18 -26.83 43.14 1.08
N ILE A 19 -26.87 43.24 2.41
CA ILE A 19 -25.91 42.59 3.30
C ILE A 19 -26.36 41.13 3.46
N GLY A 20 -25.63 40.21 2.83
CA GLY A 20 -25.76 38.77 3.05
C GLY A 20 -25.23 38.39 4.42
N LEU A 21 -26.14 38.17 5.37
CA LEU A 21 -25.87 37.47 6.63
C LEU A 21 -25.63 35.99 6.33
N LEU A 22 -24.35 35.59 6.21
CA LEU A 22 -23.96 34.18 6.33
C LEU A 22 -24.05 33.78 7.81
N GLY A 23 -25.19 33.21 8.18
CA GLY A 23 -25.44 32.65 9.50
C GLY A 23 -24.49 31.50 9.82
N PHE A 24 -23.85 31.60 10.98
CA PHE A 24 -23.17 30.52 11.67
C PHE A 24 -24.14 29.35 11.89
N PHE A 25 -23.88 28.20 11.28
CA PHE A 25 -24.43 26.93 11.75
C PHE A 25 -23.40 26.29 12.70
N PRO A 26 -23.74 26.03 13.97
CA PRO A 26 -22.91 25.19 14.81
C PRO A 26 -22.92 23.78 14.22
N MET A 27 -21.74 23.20 13.94
CA MET A 27 -21.63 21.77 13.68
C MET A 27 -22.07 21.04 14.95
N ALA A 28 -23.29 20.50 14.92
CA ALA A 28 -23.71 19.49 15.87
C ALA A 28 -22.77 18.27 15.75
N PRO A 29 -22.50 17.53 16.83
CA PRO A 29 -21.80 16.26 16.72
C PRO A 29 -22.55 15.39 15.71
N ALA A 30 -21.83 14.90 14.69
CA ALA A 30 -22.40 14.01 13.70
C ALA A 30 -22.96 12.79 14.43
N LEU A 31 -24.29 12.69 14.51
CA LEU A 31 -24.96 11.45 14.88
C LEU A 31 -24.41 10.37 13.95
N ALA A 32 -23.86 9.30 14.53
CA ALA A 32 -23.38 8.15 13.78
C ALA A 32 -24.39 7.81 12.68
N SER A 33 -23.99 7.98 11.42
CA SER A 33 -24.84 7.66 10.29
C SER A 33 -25.22 6.18 10.41
N LYS A 34 -26.52 5.86 10.21
CA LYS A 34 -26.93 4.46 10.10
C LYS A 34 -26.06 3.80 9.01
N PRO A 35 -25.58 2.56 9.21
CA PRO A 35 -24.72 1.90 8.22
C PRO A 35 -25.43 1.92 6.87
N THR A 36 -24.84 2.60 5.89
CA THR A 36 -25.30 2.52 4.51
C THR A 36 -25.19 1.07 4.07
N GLU A 37 -26.29 0.49 3.63
CA GLU A 37 -26.31 -0.88 3.12
C GLU A 37 -25.52 -0.90 1.82
N VAL A 38 -24.23 -1.27 1.91
CA VAL A 38 -23.36 -1.41 0.75
C VAL A 38 -23.96 -2.51 -0.14
N THR A 39 -24.20 -2.16 -1.41
CA THR A 39 -24.94 -3.02 -2.35
C THR A 39 -24.11 -4.15 -2.94
N LEU A 40 -22.80 -4.17 -2.68
CA LEU A 40 -21.88 -5.18 -3.20
C LEU A 40 -22.01 -6.50 -2.42
N PRO A 41 -22.34 -7.63 -3.10
CA PRO A 41 -22.47 -8.93 -2.45
C PRO A 41 -21.20 -9.36 -1.69
N GLN A 42 -20.01 -9.06 -2.22
CA GLN A 42 -18.74 -9.41 -1.58
C GLN A 42 -18.52 -8.63 -0.27
N VAL A 43 -18.98 -7.37 -0.20
CA VAL A 43 -18.94 -6.59 1.04
C VAL A 43 -19.89 -7.17 2.08
N GLN A 44 -21.09 -7.57 1.67
CA GLN A 44 -22.05 -8.23 2.55
C GLN A 44 -21.52 -9.56 3.07
N LEU A 45 -20.87 -10.35 2.20
CA LEU A 45 -20.21 -11.60 2.54
C LEU A 45 -19.13 -11.39 3.60
N ILE A 46 -18.25 -10.40 3.41
CA ILE A 46 -17.22 -10.03 4.40
C ILE A 46 -17.88 -9.69 5.74
N ASN A 47 -18.87 -8.79 5.71
CA ASN A 47 -19.52 -8.31 6.93
C ASN A 47 -20.20 -9.45 7.69
N GLN A 48 -20.92 -10.33 6.99
CA GLN A 48 -21.60 -11.47 7.61
C GLN A 48 -20.61 -12.44 8.26
N ALA A 49 -19.53 -12.80 7.57
CA ALA A 49 -18.52 -13.72 8.10
C ALA A 49 -17.83 -13.16 9.36
N ILE A 50 -17.45 -11.88 9.32
CA ILE A 50 -16.78 -11.20 10.45
C ILE A 50 -17.76 -11.01 11.63
N GLU A 51 -19.00 -10.58 11.38
CA GLU A 51 -19.99 -10.42 12.44
C GLU A 51 -20.40 -11.75 13.09
N GLN A 52 -20.43 -12.84 12.31
CA GLN A 52 -20.65 -14.18 12.86
C GLN A 52 -19.55 -14.56 13.84
N GLN A 53 -18.29 -14.25 13.51
CA GLN A 53 -17.16 -14.49 14.40
C GLN A 53 -17.28 -13.66 15.69
N TRP A 54 -17.60 -12.36 15.60
CA TRP A 54 -17.78 -11.53 16.80
C TRP A 54 -18.85 -12.10 17.74
N ARG A 55 -19.96 -12.61 17.20
CA ARG A 55 -21.01 -13.26 18.00
C ARG A 55 -20.52 -14.54 18.67
N ALA A 56 -19.72 -15.34 17.97
CA ALA A 56 -19.18 -16.59 18.50
C ALA A 56 -18.17 -16.37 19.64
N TYR A 57 -17.42 -15.26 19.59
CA TYR A 57 -16.43 -14.87 20.61
C TYR A 57 -16.98 -13.87 21.64
N GLU A 58 -18.28 -13.56 21.59
CA GLU A 58 -18.94 -12.58 22.46
C GLU A 58 -18.29 -11.18 22.43
N LEU A 59 -17.70 -10.81 21.29
CA LEU A 59 -17.05 -9.52 21.09
C LEU A 59 -18.07 -8.45 20.70
N THR A 60 -17.94 -7.27 21.30
CA THR A 60 -18.65 -6.06 20.88
C THR A 60 -17.68 -5.21 20.05
N PRO A 61 -17.90 -5.05 18.73
CA PRO A 61 -16.98 -4.30 17.88
C PRO A 61 -16.98 -2.81 18.26
N ALA A 62 -15.90 -2.12 17.91
CA ALA A 62 -15.79 -0.67 18.03
C ALA A 62 -16.89 0.03 17.21
N GLU A 63 -17.14 1.29 17.54
CA GLU A 63 -18.05 2.11 16.74
C GLU A 63 -17.48 2.38 15.35
N GLN A 64 -18.37 2.76 14.42
CA GLN A 64 -17.96 3.21 13.09
C GLN A 64 -17.12 4.49 13.21
N GLU A 65 -16.01 4.54 12.48
CA GLU A 65 -15.09 5.67 12.50
C GLU A 65 -15.72 6.94 11.91
N GLU A 66 -15.33 8.08 12.47
CA GLU A 66 -15.73 9.40 12.00
C GLU A 66 -15.31 9.60 10.54
N ASP A 67 -16.19 10.24 9.76
CA ASP A 67 -16.02 10.39 8.31
C ASP A 67 -14.68 11.01 7.91
N GLY A 68 -14.18 11.99 8.65
CA GLY A 68 -12.91 12.65 8.33
C GLY A 68 -11.72 11.70 8.46
N LYS A 69 -11.65 10.95 9.57
CA LYS A 69 -10.61 9.94 9.80
C LYS A 69 -10.71 8.80 8.80
N TRP A 70 -11.92 8.30 8.54
CA TRP A 70 -12.14 7.28 7.51
C TRP A 70 -11.69 7.77 6.13
N CYS A 71 -12.05 8.99 5.72
CA CYS A 71 -11.61 9.58 4.45
C CYS A 71 -10.08 9.64 4.36
N ARG A 72 -9.43 10.11 5.42
CA ARG A 72 -7.97 10.14 5.51
C ARG A 72 -7.33 8.76 5.34
N ARG A 73 -7.89 7.75 5.99
CA ARG A 73 -7.46 6.35 5.92
C ARG A 73 -7.55 5.83 4.47
N VAL A 74 -8.68 6.08 3.80
CA VAL A 74 -8.92 5.64 2.42
C VAL A 74 -7.95 6.30 1.43
N TYR A 75 -7.71 7.60 1.55
CA TYR A 75 -6.72 8.29 0.72
C TYR A 75 -5.31 7.70 0.90
N LEU A 76 -4.93 7.41 2.15
CA LEU A 76 -3.62 6.82 2.44
C LEU A 76 -3.46 5.43 1.84
N ASP A 77 -4.47 4.58 2.00
CA ASP A 77 -4.38 3.19 1.56
C ASP A 77 -4.62 3.02 0.05
N LEU A 78 -5.39 3.89 -0.60
CA LEU A 78 -5.67 3.76 -2.04
C LEU A 78 -4.70 4.55 -2.92
N VAL A 79 -4.36 5.79 -2.54
CA VAL A 79 -3.52 6.69 -3.37
C VAL A 79 -2.22 7.11 -2.69
N GLY A 80 -1.97 6.65 -1.46
CA GLY A 80 -0.66 6.79 -0.83
C GLY A 80 -0.36 8.15 -0.20
N ARG A 81 -1.37 8.98 0.09
CA ARG A 81 -1.21 10.27 0.78
C ARG A 81 -2.46 10.62 1.57
N ILE A 82 -2.40 11.63 2.44
CA ILE A 82 -3.61 12.24 3.02
C ILE A 82 -4.41 13.04 1.98
N PRO A 83 -5.72 13.27 2.18
CA PRO A 83 -6.49 14.17 1.32
C PRO A 83 -5.99 15.60 1.47
N SER A 84 -6.13 16.40 0.41
CA SER A 84 -6.03 17.84 0.51
C SER A 84 -7.16 18.39 1.38
N TYR A 85 -6.97 19.63 1.86
CA TYR A 85 -7.99 20.29 2.67
C TYR A 85 -9.33 20.41 1.90
N GLU A 86 -9.27 20.72 0.61
CA GLU A 86 -10.43 20.84 -0.27
C GLU A 86 -11.12 19.49 -0.52
N GLU A 87 -10.34 18.44 -0.82
CA GLU A 87 -10.85 17.06 -1.00
C GLU A 87 -11.60 16.59 0.25
N LEU A 88 -11.00 16.79 1.42
CA LEU A 88 -11.60 16.41 2.69
C LEU A 88 -12.88 17.20 2.97
N LEU A 89 -12.87 18.53 2.78
CA LEU A 89 -14.07 19.35 2.97
C LEU A 89 -15.20 18.97 2.01
N GLN A 90 -14.87 18.63 0.76
CA GLN A 90 -15.84 18.16 -0.22
C GLN A 90 -16.53 16.88 0.28
N PHE A 91 -15.74 15.89 0.73
CA PHE A 91 -16.29 14.66 1.30
C PHE A 91 -17.12 14.89 2.57
N MET A 92 -16.65 15.75 3.47
CA MET A 92 -17.36 16.05 4.73
C MET A 92 -18.67 16.80 4.52
N ARG A 93 -18.82 17.55 3.43
CA ARG A 93 -20.05 18.27 3.07
C ARG A 93 -21.06 17.40 2.34
N ASP A 94 -20.61 16.30 1.75
CA ASP A 94 -21.49 15.34 1.10
C ASP A 94 -22.39 14.64 2.15
N ARG A 95 -23.69 14.66 1.87
CA ARG A 95 -24.74 14.11 2.72
C ARG A 95 -25.41 12.88 2.10
N ASP A 96 -24.95 12.46 0.93
CA ASP A 96 -25.49 11.30 0.24
C ASP A 96 -25.18 10.03 1.05
N GLY A 97 -26.13 9.11 1.10
CA GLY A 97 -25.98 7.86 1.84
C GLY A 97 -24.81 7.01 1.31
N ASP A 98 -24.53 7.08 0.02
CA ASP A 98 -23.49 6.33 -0.69
C ASP A 98 -22.17 7.09 -0.85
N LYS A 99 -21.96 8.21 -0.14
CA LYS A 99 -20.75 9.05 -0.29
C LYS A 99 -19.42 8.30 -0.10
N ARG A 100 -19.37 7.29 0.80
CA ARG A 100 -18.19 6.44 1.02
C ARG A 100 -17.88 5.62 -0.23
N GLU A 101 -18.90 5.02 -0.84
CA GLU A 101 -18.74 4.29 -2.10
C GLU A 101 -18.35 5.23 -3.26
N LYS A 102 -18.96 6.42 -3.34
CA LYS A 102 -18.58 7.45 -4.33
C LYS A 102 -17.11 7.84 -4.22
N LEU A 103 -16.61 8.06 -2.99
CA LEU A 103 -15.20 8.39 -2.78
C LEU A 103 -14.28 7.24 -3.21
N VAL A 104 -14.61 6.01 -2.86
CA VAL A 104 -13.80 4.85 -3.26
C VAL A 104 -13.77 4.70 -4.78
N ASN A 105 -14.92 4.81 -5.45
CA ASN A 105 -14.98 4.78 -6.92
C ASN A 105 -14.19 5.93 -7.56
N LEU A 106 -14.26 7.14 -6.96
CA LEU A 106 -13.50 8.29 -7.40
C LEU A 106 -11.99 8.02 -7.37
N LEU A 107 -11.47 7.52 -6.25
CA LEU A 107 -10.04 7.27 -6.06
C LEU A 107 -9.51 6.10 -6.89
N LEU A 108 -10.35 5.07 -7.11
CA LEU A 108 -9.96 3.91 -7.90
C LEU A 108 -10.08 4.14 -9.40
N GLU A 109 -11.13 4.80 -9.89
CA GLU A 109 -11.49 4.78 -11.32
C GLU A 109 -11.35 6.11 -12.06
N ASP A 110 -11.31 7.25 -11.35
CA ASP A 110 -11.26 8.55 -12.00
C ASP A 110 -9.85 8.88 -12.51
N SER A 111 -9.78 9.38 -13.75
CA SER A 111 -8.53 9.77 -14.41
C SER A 111 -7.68 10.76 -13.62
N ARG A 112 -8.29 11.55 -12.72
CA ARG A 112 -7.57 12.49 -11.85
C ARG A 112 -6.65 11.79 -10.86
N TYR A 113 -6.97 10.56 -10.45
CA TYR A 113 -6.22 9.80 -9.44
C TYR A 113 -5.42 8.65 -10.03
N THR A 114 -5.60 8.29 -11.31
CA THR A 114 -4.93 7.15 -11.95
C THR A 114 -3.41 7.17 -11.78
N GLU A 115 -2.76 8.32 -11.95
CA GLU A 115 -1.29 8.42 -11.80
C GLU A 115 -0.87 8.24 -10.35
N GLU A 116 -1.58 8.86 -9.40
CA GLU A 116 -1.30 8.74 -7.96
C GLU A 116 -1.48 7.29 -7.48
N PHE A 117 -2.61 6.68 -7.86
CA PHE A 117 -2.90 5.28 -7.61
C PHE A 117 -1.81 4.36 -8.19
N ALA A 118 -1.47 4.53 -9.47
CA ALA A 118 -0.47 3.69 -10.13
C ALA A 118 0.94 3.86 -9.53
N ASN A 119 1.33 5.09 -9.16
CA ASN A 119 2.60 5.37 -8.50
C ASN A 119 2.67 4.75 -7.09
N HIS A 120 1.58 4.85 -6.32
CA HIS A 120 1.48 4.26 -4.98
C HIS A 120 1.62 2.74 -5.05
N TRP A 121 0.76 2.07 -5.82
CA TRP A 121 0.76 0.61 -5.91
C TRP A 121 2.00 0.05 -6.61
N SER A 122 2.57 0.77 -7.59
CA SER A 122 3.88 0.41 -8.15
C SER A 122 4.98 0.44 -7.10
N SER A 123 4.97 1.41 -6.18
CA SER A 123 5.95 1.47 -5.10
C SER A 123 5.78 0.33 -4.10
N VAL A 124 4.54 0.06 -3.69
CA VAL A 124 4.20 -1.06 -2.79
C VAL A 124 4.67 -2.39 -3.40
N TRP A 125 4.29 -2.66 -4.65
CA TRP A 125 4.64 -3.91 -5.32
C TRP A 125 6.11 -4.02 -5.70
N SER A 126 6.81 -2.91 -6.00
CA SER A 126 8.27 -2.93 -6.17
C SER A 126 8.94 -3.39 -4.89
N ASN A 127 8.50 -2.90 -3.73
CA ASN A 127 9.06 -3.31 -2.44
C ASN A 127 8.78 -4.79 -2.15
N ILE A 128 7.57 -5.29 -2.46
CA ILE A 128 7.23 -6.72 -2.28
C ILE A 128 8.06 -7.62 -3.22
N LEU A 129 8.23 -7.23 -4.48
CA LEU A 129 8.81 -8.09 -5.51
C LEU A 129 10.34 -8.10 -5.52
N ILE A 130 10.97 -6.95 -5.26
CA ILE A 130 12.43 -6.79 -5.35
C ILE A 130 13.07 -6.21 -4.08
N GLY A 131 12.29 -6.00 -3.01
CA GLY A 131 12.79 -5.37 -1.79
C GLY A 131 13.03 -3.87 -1.93
N ARG A 132 13.24 -3.17 -0.82
CA ARG A 132 13.48 -1.71 -0.80
C ARG A 132 14.80 -1.31 -1.47
N SER A 133 15.82 -2.17 -1.38
CA SER A 133 17.16 -1.96 -1.97
C SER A 133 17.35 -2.64 -3.33
N GLY A 134 16.37 -3.41 -3.83
CA GLY A 134 16.47 -4.06 -5.13
C GLY A 134 16.69 -3.04 -6.24
N GLY A 135 17.73 -3.25 -7.05
CA GLY A 135 18.08 -2.37 -8.17
C GLY A 135 18.68 -1.01 -7.80
N THR A 136 19.10 -0.78 -6.54
CA THR A 136 19.76 0.48 -6.13
C THR A 136 21.28 0.38 -6.07
N ALA A 137 21.83 -0.84 -6.00
CA ALA A 137 23.28 -1.08 -5.98
C ALA A 137 23.90 -0.98 -7.40
N ARG A 138 25.13 -0.48 -7.48
CA ARG A 138 25.88 -0.26 -8.74
C ARG A 138 25.93 -1.49 -9.67
N ASN A 139 25.94 -2.70 -9.11
CA ASN A 139 26.05 -3.95 -9.87
C ASN A 139 24.81 -4.85 -9.71
N SER A 140 23.66 -4.29 -9.32
CA SER A 140 22.42 -5.07 -9.23
C SER A 140 22.00 -5.56 -10.61
N PHE A 141 21.47 -6.79 -10.69
CA PHE A 141 20.96 -7.31 -11.96
C PHE A 141 19.56 -6.76 -12.26
N THR A 142 18.88 -6.25 -11.25
CA THR A 142 17.57 -5.63 -11.34
C THR A 142 17.69 -4.12 -11.59
N SER A 143 16.80 -3.58 -12.42
CA SER A 143 16.51 -2.15 -12.54
C SER A 143 15.23 -1.84 -11.78
N ARG A 144 15.34 -1.05 -10.71
CA ARG A 144 14.16 -0.57 -9.96
C ARG A 144 13.26 0.31 -10.80
N GLU A 145 13.85 1.15 -11.66
CA GLU A 145 13.11 1.97 -12.62
C GLU A 145 12.33 1.11 -13.62
N GLY A 146 12.97 0.07 -14.17
CA GLY A 146 12.32 -0.89 -15.08
C GLY A 146 11.14 -1.62 -14.43
N MET A 147 11.31 -2.09 -13.20
CA MET A 147 10.23 -2.69 -12.41
C MET A 147 9.10 -1.69 -12.16
N ALA A 148 9.43 -0.50 -11.67
CA ALA A 148 8.46 0.53 -11.35
C ALA A 148 7.68 0.99 -12.58
N LYS A 149 8.32 1.08 -13.75
CA LYS A 149 7.64 1.35 -15.02
C LYS A 149 6.62 0.27 -15.36
N TYR A 150 7.02 -0.99 -15.35
CA TYR A 150 6.12 -2.11 -15.64
C TYR A 150 4.91 -2.15 -14.69
N LEU A 151 5.14 -1.99 -13.39
CA LEU A 151 4.06 -2.01 -12.39
C LEU A 151 3.14 -0.80 -12.51
N ARG A 152 3.67 0.40 -12.80
CA ARG A 152 2.83 1.59 -13.07
C ARG A 152 1.89 1.33 -14.24
N ASP A 153 2.41 0.77 -15.33
CA ASP A 153 1.60 0.42 -16.50
C ASP A 153 0.52 -0.62 -16.14
N CYS A 154 0.85 -1.60 -15.30
CA CYS A 154 -0.12 -2.59 -14.80
C CYS A 154 -1.26 -1.95 -13.99
N PHE A 155 -0.95 -1.12 -12.98
CA PHE A 155 -1.96 -0.51 -12.11
C PHE A 155 -2.76 0.60 -12.79
N ALA A 156 -2.14 1.36 -13.69
CA ALA A 156 -2.83 2.39 -14.47
C ALA A 156 -3.87 1.80 -15.42
N THR A 157 -3.61 0.61 -15.96
CA THR A 157 -4.49 -0.08 -16.93
C THR A 157 -5.41 -1.13 -16.28
N ASN A 158 -5.39 -1.25 -14.95
CA ASN A 158 -6.06 -2.33 -14.19
C ASN A 158 -5.77 -3.73 -14.77
N ARG A 159 -4.49 -4.02 -15.03
CA ARG A 159 -4.07 -5.34 -15.54
C ARG A 159 -4.49 -6.41 -14.53
N PRO A 160 -5.19 -7.48 -14.97
CA PRO A 160 -5.56 -8.60 -14.10
C PRO A 160 -4.35 -9.14 -13.33
N TYR A 161 -4.50 -9.35 -12.02
CA TYR A 161 -3.37 -9.77 -11.17
C TYR A 161 -2.76 -11.09 -11.63
N ASN A 162 -3.57 -12.06 -12.05
CA ASN A 162 -3.05 -13.32 -12.60
C ASN A 162 -2.19 -13.13 -13.86
N ARG A 163 -2.51 -12.15 -14.71
CA ARG A 163 -1.69 -11.80 -15.88
C ARG A 163 -0.38 -11.17 -15.45
N MET A 164 -0.41 -10.26 -14.49
CA MET A 164 0.81 -9.67 -13.92
C MET A 164 1.72 -10.76 -13.33
N VAL A 165 1.18 -11.73 -12.59
CA VAL A 165 1.95 -12.85 -12.01
C VAL A 165 2.52 -13.76 -13.09
N TYR A 166 1.71 -14.13 -14.09
CA TYR A 166 2.18 -14.91 -15.24
C TYR A 166 3.37 -14.22 -15.92
N GLU A 167 3.23 -12.94 -16.26
CA GLU A 167 4.28 -12.15 -16.90
C GLU A 167 5.55 -12.08 -16.05
N LEU A 168 5.44 -11.85 -14.72
CA LEU A 168 6.58 -11.82 -13.81
C LEU A 168 7.36 -13.14 -13.77
N VAL A 169 6.65 -14.28 -13.82
CA VAL A 169 7.27 -15.62 -13.74
C VAL A 169 7.86 -16.04 -15.09
N THR A 170 7.22 -15.70 -16.20
CA THR A 170 7.59 -16.20 -17.53
C THR A 170 8.42 -15.24 -18.36
N ALA A 171 8.60 -13.99 -17.93
CA ALA A 171 9.24 -12.95 -18.75
C ALA A 171 10.65 -13.33 -19.24
N THR A 172 10.97 -12.86 -20.44
CA THR A 172 12.32 -12.75 -21.01
C THR A 172 12.51 -11.33 -21.56
N GLY A 173 13.76 -10.92 -21.80
CA GLY A 173 14.10 -9.59 -22.27
C GLY A 173 15.00 -8.82 -21.31
N THR A 174 15.09 -7.51 -21.48
CA THR A 174 16.08 -6.68 -20.77
C THR A 174 15.47 -5.87 -19.62
N THR A 175 16.28 -5.65 -18.58
CA THR A 175 15.83 -5.02 -17.33
C THR A 175 15.63 -3.52 -17.39
N LYS A 176 16.35 -2.82 -18.28
CA LYS A 176 16.50 -1.36 -18.27
C LYS A 176 15.65 -0.67 -19.36
N PRO A 177 14.82 0.35 -19.03
CA PRO A 177 14.09 1.13 -20.03
C PRO A 177 15.00 1.72 -21.12
N GLY A 178 14.49 1.78 -22.35
CA GLY A 178 15.23 2.32 -23.51
C GLY A 178 16.21 1.35 -24.17
N THR A 179 16.36 0.13 -23.66
CA THR A 179 17.15 -0.93 -24.32
C THR A 179 16.29 -1.77 -25.27
N GLU A 180 16.91 -2.38 -26.28
CA GLU A 180 16.23 -3.31 -27.18
C GLU A 180 15.71 -4.52 -26.40
N GLY A 181 14.46 -4.93 -26.64
CA GLY A 181 13.85 -6.03 -25.91
C GLY A 181 13.45 -5.71 -24.46
N PHE A 182 13.30 -4.44 -24.09
CA PHE A 182 12.88 -4.03 -22.75
C PHE A 182 11.58 -4.72 -22.32
N ASN A 183 11.67 -5.41 -21.18
CA ASN A 183 10.53 -6.03 -20.52
C ASN A 183 10.70 -5.86 -19.00
N GLY A 184 10.03 -4.86 -18.42
CA GLY A 184 10.19 -4.55 -17.01
C GLY A 184 9.82 -5.69 -16.04
N ALA A 185 9.03 -6.68 -16.46
CA ALA A 185 8.69 -7.86 -15.65
C ALA A 185 9.91 -8.75 -15.34
N VAL A 186 10.94 -8.77 -16.19
CA VAL A 186 12.15 -9.58 -15.97
C VAL A 186 12.91 -9.19 -14.69
N ASN A 187 12.69 -7.97 -14.20
CA ASN A 187 13.30 -7.45 -12.98
C ASN A 187 12.94 -8.23 -11.71
N PHE A 188 11.84 -8.99 -11.73
CA PHE A 188 11.48 -9.86 -10.60
C PHE A 188 12.49 -11.01 -10.44
N LEU A 189 12.90 -11.64 -11.54
CA LEU A 189 13.79 -12.80 -11.52
C LEU A 189 15.26 -12.44 -11.73
N ALA A 190 15.59 -11.30 -12.34
CA ALA A 190 16.95 -10.96 -12.77
C ALA A 190 18.04 -11.16 -11.70
N ASP A 191 17.80 -10.71 -10.46
CA ASP A 191 18.74 -10.87 -9.33
C ASP A 191 18.57 -12.21 -8.59
N LYS A 192 17.47 -12.94 -8.86
CA LYS A 192 17.08 -14.17 -8.15
C LYS A 192 17.49 -15.46 -8.86
N VAL A 193 17.77 -15.40 -10.16
CA VAL A 193 18.39 -16.50 -10.94
C VAL A 193 19.91 -16.31 -11.01
N ASN A 194 20.49 -15.97 -9.85
CA ASN A 194 21.91 -15.76 -9.67
C ASN A 194 22.70 -17.08 -9.74
N ASN A 195 23.99 -17.03 -9.37
CA ASN A 195 24.87 -18.21 -9.38
C ASN A 195 24.58 -19.22 -8.26
N GLU A 196 23.51 -19.04 -7.47
CA GLU A 196 23.10 -19.93 -6.36
C GLU A 196 21.91 -20.79 -6.80
N ASP A 197 22.02 -21.34 -8.00
CA ASP A 197 21.11 -22.34 -8.55
C ASP A 197 19.62 -21.95 -8.53
N ALA A 198 19.30 -20.64 -8.62
CA ALA A 198 17.95 -20.09 -8.58
C ALA A 198 17.17 -20.37 -7.26
N THR A 199 17.89 -20.58 -6.16
CA THR A 199 17.30 -20.77 -4.82
C THR A 199 16.43 -19.58 -4.39
N LEU A 200 16.89 -18.35 -4.63
CA LEU A 200 16.10 -17.13 -4.35
C LEU A 200 14.85 -17.01 -5.23
N ALA A 201 14.89 -17.45 -6.49
CA ALA A 201 13.72 -17.45 -7.36
C ALA A 201 12.67 -18.45 -6.86
N THR A 202 13.14 -19.59 -6.37
CA THR A 202 12.33 -20.68 -5.78
C THR A 202 11.58 -20.18 -4.55
N SER A 203 12.32 -19.63 -3.57
CA SER A 203 11.75 -19.12 -2.33
C SER A 203 10.84 -17.92 -2.56
N SER A 204 11.26 -16.95 -3.38
CA SER A 204 10.47 -15.74 -3.62
C SER A 204 9.18 -16.02 -4.37
N THR A 205 9.20 -16.86 -5.42
CA THR A 205 8.00 -17.13 -6.23
C THR A 205 6.95 -17.88 -5.42
N SER A 206 7.36 -18.91 -4.67
CA SER A 206 6.46 -19.71 -3.83
C SER A 206 5.87 -18.90 -2.67
N ARG A 207 6.71 -18.12 -1.98
CA ARG A 207 6.28 -17.27 -0.85
C ARG A 207 5.37 -16.13 -1.30
N VAL A 208 5.78 -15.35 -2.30
CA VAL A 208 5.06 -14.13 -2.71
C VAL A 208 3.72 -14.45 -3.38
N PHE A 209 3.68 -15.46 -4.26
CA PHE A 209 2.49 -15.74 -5.07
C PHE A 209 1.64 -16.91 -4.58
N LEU A 210 2.19 -17.83 -3.78
CA LEU A 210 1.44 -19.02 -3.33
C LEU A 210 1.29 -19.09 -1.81
N GLY A 211 1.96 -18.19 -1.07
CA GLY A 211 1.99 -18.23 0.39
C GLY A 211 2.59 -19.54 0.92
N GLN A 212 3.52 -20.14 0.16
CA GLN A 212 4.14 -21.42 0.53
C GLN A 212 5.60 -21.19 0.86
N GLN A 213 5.98 -21.34 2.13
CA GLN A 213 7.35 -21.15 2.60
C GLN A 213 8.22 -22.40 2.35
N VAL A 214 8.49 -22.73 1.09
CA VAL A 214 9.28 -23.92 0.73
C VAL A 214 10.76 -23.82 1.13
N GLN A 215 11.27 -22.60 1.37
CA GLN A 215 12.69 -22.34 1.69
C GLN A 215 13.16 -23.04 2.97
N CYS A 216 12.28 -23.26 3.95
CA CYS A 216 12.61 -24.02 5.15
C CYS A 216 13.01 -25.46 4.83
N THR A 217 12.59 -25.96 3.67
CA THR A 217 12.94 -27.28 3.17
C THR A 217 14.13 -27.31 2.21
N GLN A 218 14.83 -26.20 1.97
CA GLN A 218 16.01 -26.21 1.10
C GLN A 218 17.11 -27.16 1.60
N CYS A 219 17.37 -27.11 2.92
CA CYS A 219 18.50 -27.80 3.55
C CYS A 219 18.10 -29.06 4.33
N HIS A 220 16.82 -29.22 4.69
CA HIS A 220 16.34 -30.38 5.44
C HIS A 220 14.81 -30.55 5.37
N ASN A 221 14.31 -31.73 5.76
CA ASN A 221 12.87 -31.93 5.94
C ASN A 221 12.31 -31.03 7.03
N HIS A 222 11.10 -30.51 6.84
CA HIS A 222 10.47 -29.66 7.85
C HIS A 222 10.28 -30.46 9.16
N PRO A 223 10.61 -29.88 10.33
CA PRO A 223 10.57 -30.61 11.60
C PRO A 223 9.15 -30.94 12.09
N PHE A 224 8.16 -30.15 11.70
CA PHE A 224 6.81 -30.19 12.28
C PHE A 224 5.69 -30.47 11.26
N ASN A 225 6.01 -30.64 9.97
CA ASN A 225 5.00 -30.93 8.95
C ASN A 225 5.53 -31.97 7.93
N GLN A 226 4.71 -32.35 6.96
CA GLN A 226 5.05 -33.42 6.02
C GLN A 226 6.03 -33.00 4.91
N TRP A 227 6.33 -31.71 4.77
CA TRP A 227 7.17 -31.22 3.67
C TRP A 227 8.61 -31.72 3.79
N LYS A 228 9.11 -32.21 2.67
CA LYS A 228 10.44 -32.81 2.54
C LYS A 228 11.35 -31.90 1.75
N GLN A 229 12.65 -32.11 1.92
CA GLN A 229 13.68 -31.37 1.18
C GLN A 229 13.49 -31.47 -0.34
N GLN A 230 13.03 -32.64 -0.80
CA GLN A 230 12.63 -32.91 -2.17
C GLN A 230 11.73 -31.81 -2.77
N LYS A 231 10.74 -31.31 -2.02
CA LYS A 231 9.75 -30.35 -2.53
C LYS A 231 10.38 -29.01 -2.91
N PHE A 232 11.42 -28.57 -2.20
CA PHE A 232 12.16 -27.36 -2.58
C PHE A 232 12.85 -27.54 -3.92
N TRP A 233 13.56 -28.66 -4.11
CA TRP A 233 14.34 -28.92 -5.32
C TRP A 233 13.46 -29.24 -6.54
N GLU A 234 12.29 -29.83 -6.32
CA GLU A 234 11.27 -30.02 -7.36
C GLU A 234 10.73 -28.69 -7.88
N PHE A 235 10.42 -27.75 -6.97
CA PHE A 235 9.98 -26.41 -7.36
C PHE A 235 11.13 -25.57 -7.96
N ASN A 236 12.36 -25.76 -7.47
CA ASN A 236 13.56 -25.11 -8.00
C ASN A 236 13.80 -25.47 -9.47
N ALA A 237 13.48 -26.71 -9.85
CA ALA A 237 13.66 -27.23 -11.20
C ALA A 237 13.02 -26.39 -12.30
N PHE A 238 11.95 -25.65 -11.98
CA PHE A 238 11.28 -24.76 -12.94
C PHE A 238 12.15 -23.58 -13.40
N PHE A 239 13.12 -23.16 -12.58
CA PHE A 239 13.98 -22.00 -12.87
C PHE A 239 15.33 -22.37 -13.50
N ARG A 240 15.65 -23.67 -13.60
CA ARG A 240 16.97 -24.14 -14.03
C ARG A 240 17.26 -23.91 -15.52
N GLN A 241 16.22 -23.66 -16.32
CA GLN A 241 16.31 -23.26 -17.72
C GLN A 241 16.47 -21.74 -17.92
N THR A 242 16.79 -20.96 -16.89
CA THR A 242 16.80 -19.48 -16.99
C THR A 242 18.16 -18.91 -16.61
N ARG A 243 18.60 -17.88 -17.34
CA ARG A 243 19.88 -17.21 -17.10
C ARG A 243 19.71 -15.69 -17.15
N ALA A 244 20.39 -15.02 -16.23
CA ALA A 244 20.58 -13.57 -16.23
C ALA A 244 21.91 -13.23 -16.92
N LEU A 245 21.85 -12.82 -18.18
CA LEU A 245 23.04 -12.46 -18.97
C LEU A 245 23.40 -10.99 -18.71
N ARG A 246 24.59 -10.74 -18.18
CA ARG A 246 25.09 -9.38 -17.94
C ARG A 246 25.46 -8.72 -19.26
N ARG A 247 25.03 -7.47 -19.43
CA ARG A 247 25.42 -6.58 -20.53
C ARG A 247 26.22 -5.43 -19.94
N PHE A 248 27.46 -5.26 -20.39
CA PHE A 248 28.41 -4.33 -19.79
C PHE A 248 28.43 -2.99 -20.53
N SER A 249 28.62 -1.91 -19.78
CA SER A 249 28.84 -0.58 -20.35
C SER A 249 30.12 -0.57 -21.21
N PRO A 250 30.10 -0.01 -22.43
CA PRO A 250 31.25 -0.01 -23.34
C PRO A 250 32.53 0.50 -22.68
N GLY A 251 33.62 -0.28 -22.77
CA GLY A 251 34.92 0.08 -22.21
C GLY A 251 35.04 -0.03 -20.69
N THR A 252 34.05 -0.58 -19.99
CA THR A 252 34.07 -0.76 -18.53
C THR A 252 33.77 -2.20 -18.12
N ARG A 253 33.91 -2.50 -16.84
CA ARG A 253 33.41 -3.75 -16.23
C ARG A 253 32.09 -3.56 -15.47
N ASP A 254 31.48 -2.38 -15.60
CA ASP A 254 30.21 -2.07 -14.95
C ASP A 254 29.07 -2.72 -15.74
N VAL A 255 28.14 -3.34 -15.03
CA VAL A 255 26.92 -3.89 -15.63
C VAL A 255 26.01 -2.71 -15.98
N ASP A 256 25.64 -2.59 -17.26
CA ASP A 256 24.69 -1.57 -17.73
C ASP A 256 23.25 -2.06 -17.52
N PHE A 257 22.96 -3.29 -17.95
CA PHE A 257 21.69 -3.97 -17.74
C PHE A 257 21.87 -5.49 -17.81
N VAL A 258 20.78 -6.21 -17.55
CA VAL A 258 20.71 -7.67 -17.65
C VAL A 258 19.65 -8.07 -18.65
N GLU A 259 19.93 -9.13 -19.40
CA GLU A 259 18.98 -9.80 -20.27
C GLU A 259 18.63 -11.16 -19.66
N LEU A 260 17.35 -11.35 -19.34
CA LEU A 260 16.82 -12.61 -18.83
C LEU A 260 16.38 -13.47 -20.01
N VAL A 261 16.99 -14.64 -20.14
CA VAL A 261 16.74 -15.57 -21.26
C VAL A 261 16.43 -16.97 -20.74
N ASP A 262 15.67 -17.71 -21.54
CA ASP A 262 15.57 -19.16 -21.39
C ASP A 262 16.68 -19.84 -22.20
N GLN A 263 17.28 -20.88 -21.61
CA GLN A 263 18.35 -21.66 -22.19
C GLN A 263 18.19 -23.13 -21.80
N ASP A 264 18.60 -24.03 -22.70
CA ASP A 264 18.66 -25.45 -22.41
C ASP A 264 19.44 -25.74 -21.12
N PHE A 265 18.90 -26.62 -20.30
CA PHE A 265 19.48 -27.04 -19.04
C PHE A 265 19.97 -28.48 -19.14
N ALA A 266 21.29 -28.69 -19.10
CA ALA A 266 21.85 -30.03 -19.22
C ALA A 266 21.64 -30.92 -17.98
N GLY A 267 21.14 -30.39 -16.87
CA GLY A 267 21.21 -31.08 -15.57
C GLY A 267 22.63 -31.14 -15.03
N GLU A 268 22.81 -31.59 -13.80
CA GLU A 268 24.18 -31.82 -13.28
C GLU A 268 24.81 -33.12 -13.82
N SER A 269 24.02 -34.00 -14.48
CA SER A 269 24.55 -35.13 -15.25
C SER A 269 25.11 -34.74 -16.62
N GLY A 270 24.86 -33.51 -17.08
CA GLY A 270 25.30 -33.02 -18.39
C GLY A 270 24.50 -33.58 -19.57
N VAL A 271 23.37 -34.26 -19.31
CA VAL A 271 22.47 -34.82 -20.33
C VAL A 271 21.14 -34.04 -20.32
N PRO A 272 20.90 -33.11 -21.28
CA PRO A 272 19.69 -32.30 -21.28
C PRO A 272 18.37 -33.10 -21.35
N ALA A 273 18.36 -34.27 -21.99
CA ALA A 273 17.17 -35.13 -22.01
C ALA A 273 16.80 -35.70 -20.62
N GLN A 274 17.73 -35.69 -19.67
CA GLN A 274 17.51 -36.12 -18.29
C GLN A 274 17.35 -34.91 -17.35
N ALA A 275 18.19 -33.89 -17.53
CA ALA A 275 18.15 -32.60 -16.81
C ALA A 275 17.93 -32.75 -15.29
N GLU A 276 18.65 -33.70 -14.72
CA GLU A 276 18.62 -34.07 -13.31
C GLU A 276 19.11 -32.92 -12.44
N ILE A 277 18.46 -32.77 -11.28
CA ILE A 277 18.87 -31.84 -10.21
C ILE A 277 19.28 -32.66 -9.00
N TYR A 278 20.55 -32.64 -8.60
CA TYR A 278 21.04 -33.35 -7.42
C TYR A 278 21.03 -32.47 -6.18
N PHE A 279 20.59 -33.05 -5.07
CA PHE A 279 20.73 -32.44 -3.75
C PHE A 279 21.06 -33.49 -2.70
N GLU A 280 21.75 -33.07 -1.64
CA GLU A 280 22.18 -33.96 -0.56
C GLU A 280 21.26 -33.81 0.66
N GLU A 281 20.77 -34.94 1.17
CA GLU A 281 20.09 -35.02 2.46
C GLU A 281 21.09 -34.97 3.62
N ARG A 282 20.63 -34.59 4.82
CA ARG A 282 21.49 -34.56 6.04
C ARG A 282 22.18 -35.88 6.40
N ASN A 283 21.70 -36.99 5.89
CA ASN A 283 22.29 -38.33 6.09
C ASN A 283 23.37 -38.67 5.03
N GLY A 284 23.71 -37.74 4.13
CA GLY A 284 24.66 -37.93 3.05
C GLY A 284 24.11 -38.61 1.80
N LEU A 285 22.79 -38.90 1.74
CA LEU A 285 22.17 -39.49 0.56
C LEU A 285 21.90 -38.42 -0.50
N THR A 286 22.46 -38.62 -1.69
CA THR A 286 22.13 -37.83 -2.87
C THR A 286 20.76 -38.25 -3.41
N ARG A 287 19.91 -37.26 -3.65
CA ARG A 287 18.59 -37.39 -4.27
C ARG A 287 18.57 -36.66 -5.61
N VAL A 288 17.57 -36.98 -6.43
CA VAL A 288 17.30 -36.31 -7.69
C VAL A 288 15.94 -35.62 -7.63
N ALA A 289 15.85 -34.42 -8.19
CA ALA A 289 14.62 -33.67 -8.35
C ALA A 289 14.33 -33.37 -9.83
N PHE A 290 13.04 -33.35 -10.14
CA PHE A 290 12.46 -33.01 -11.44
C PHE A 290 11.38 -31.94 -11.24
N PRO A 291 10.96 -31.22 -12.27
CA PRO A 291 9.93 -30.18 -12.12
C PRO A 291 8.59 -30.74 -11.68
N VAL A 292 8.25 -30.50 -10.40
CA VAL A 292 6.96 -30.85 -9.80
C VAL A 292 6.43 -29.64 -9.05
N PHE A 293 5.20 -29.24 -9.35
CA PHE A 293 4.54 -28.12 -8.70
C PHE A 293 4.18 -28.45 -7.25
N ILE A 294 3.86 -27.42 -6.46
CA ILE A 294 3.64 -27.57 -5.01
C ILE A 294 2.49 -28.53 -4.64
N ASP A 295 1.55 -28.76 -5.56
CA ASP A 295 0.43 -29.71 -5.41
C ASP A 295 0.73 -31.13 -5.91
N GLY A 296 1.95 -31.38 -6.43
CA GLY A 296 2.35 -32.67 -6.98
C GLY A 296 2.19 -32.78 -8.50
N THR A 297 1.73 -31.74 -9.20
CA THR A 297 1.63 -31.77 -10.67
C THR A 297 3.02 -31.82 -11.31
N GLU A 298 3.31 -32.90 -12.03
CA GLU A 298 4.57 -33.10 -12.75
C GLU A 298 4.48 -32.56 -14.19
N ILE A 299 5.61 -32.10 -14.74
CA ILE A 299 5.75 -31.79 -16.17
C ILE A 299 6.91 -32.60 -16.77
N GLU A 300 7.06 -32.54 -18.10
CA GLU A 300 8.18 -33.15 -18.80
C GLU A 300 9.53 -32.77 -18.18
N LYS A 301 10.36 -33.77 -17.91
CA LYS A 301 11.66 -33.58 -17.27
C LYS A 301 12.72 -32.99 -18.20
N SER A 302 12.44 -32.86 -19.50
CA SER A 302 13.43 -32.40 -20.46
C SER A 302 14.03 -31.05 -20.07
N GLY A 303 15.32 -30.92 -20.34
CA GLY A 303 16.08 -29.69 -20.22
C GLY A 303 16.04 -28.83 -21.48
N TYR A 304 15.56 -29.36 -22.61
CA TYR A 304 15.45 -28.60 -23.87
C TYR A 304 14.28 -27.64 -23.83
N VAL A 305 14.55 -26.34 -24.02
CA VAL A 305 13.51 -25.30 -24.05
C VAL A 305 12.52 -25.52 -25.20
N SER A 306 13.00 -26.09 -26.31
CA SER A 306 12.17 -26.45 -27.47
C SER A 306 11.16 -27.57 -27.19
N GLU A 307 11.40 -28.41 -26.19
CA GLU A 307 10.50 -29.49 -25.78
C GLU A 307 9.58 -29.04 -24.66
N VAL A 308 10.14 -28.35 -23.66
CA VAL A 308 9.39 -27.79 -22.54
C VAL A 308 10.06 -26.52 -22.01
N ASN A 309 9.29 -25.44 -21.94
CA ASN A 309 9.69 -24.24 -21.21
C ASN A 309 9.12 -24.31 -19.79
N ARG A 310 9.95 -24.72 -18.84
CA ARG A 310 9.51 -25.03 -17.47
C ARG A 310 8.90 -23.82 -16.76
N ARG A 311 9.43 -22.59 -16.95
CA ARG A 311 8.84 -21.37 -16.34
C ARG A 311 7.48 -21.04 -16.93
N THR A 312 7.28 -21.25 -18.22
CA THR A 312 5.97 -21.07 -18.88
C THR A 312 4.93 -22.00 -18.27
N GLU A 313 5.26 -23.27 -18.08
CA GLU A 313 4.38 -24.23 -17.40
C GLU A 313 4.14 -23.84 -15.94
N LEU A 314 5.18 -23.42 -15.22
CA LEU A 314 5.03 -22.91 -13.85
C LEU A 314 4.06 -21.72 -13.78
N GLY A 315 4.18 -20.76 -14.70
CA GLY A 315 3.28 -19.61 -14.77
C GLY A 315 1.82 -20.04 -14.96
N LYS A 316 1.56 -21.02 -15.84
CA LYS A 316 0.20 -21.58 -16.03
C LYS A 316 -0.32 -22.25 -14.76
N MET A 317 0.52 -23.04 -14.09
CA MET A 317 0.14 -23.74 -12.85
C MET A 317 -0.16 -22.75 -11.71
N ILE A 318 0.67 -21.72 -11.53
CA ILE A 318 0.43 -20.65 -10.54
C ILE A 318 -0.92 -19.97 -10.80
N VAL A 319 -1.20 -19.56 -12.03
CA VAL A 319 -2.46 -18.87 -12.39
C VAL A 319 -3.69 -19.78 -12.19
N SER A 320 -3.54 -21.09 -12.33
CA SER A 320 -4.63 -22.03 -12.09
C SER A 320 -4.86 -22.34 -10.61
N SER A 321 -3.88 -22.06 -9.74
CA SER A 321 -3.83 -22.53 -8.36
C SER A 321 -4.69 -21.69 -7.41
N GLN A 322 -5.43 -22.34 -6.51
CA GLN A 322 -6.13 -21.67 -5.40
C GLN A 322 -5.18 -20.96 -4.42
N TYR A 323 -3.91 -21.36 -4.39
CA TYR A 323 -2.91 -20.71 -3.55
C TYR A 323 -2.66 -19.26 -3.99
N LEU A 324 -2.74 -19.00 -5.30
CA LEU A 324 -2.67 -17.63 -5.83
C LEU A 324 -3.79 -16.77 -5.29
N ASP A 325 -5.02 -17.29 -5.33
CA ASP A 325 -6.24 -16.59 -4.93
C ASP A 325 -6.22 -16.25 -3.43
N LYS A 326 -5.84 -17.23 -2.59
CA LYS A 326 -5.77 -17.04 -1.14
C LYS A 326 -4.64 -16.11 -0.76
N MET A 327 -3.46 -16.28 -1.37
CA MET A 327 -2.29 -15.48 -1.00
C MET A 327 -2.51 -14.00 -1.28
N ILE A 328 -3.06 -13.64 -2.45
CA ILE A 328 -3.33 -12.25 -2.77
C ILE A 328 -4.43 -11.64 -1.90
N VAL A 329 -5.51 -12.38 -1.62
CA VAL A 329 -6.56 -11.91 -0.71
C VAL A 329 -6.00 -11.66 0.69
N ASN A 330 -5.23 -12.61 1.23
CA ASN A 330 -4.61 -12.49 2.54
C ASN A 330 -3.64 -11.30 2.63
N ARG A 331 -2.79 -11.14 1.60
CA ARG A 331 -1.84 -10.03 1.44
C ARG A 331 -2.53 -8.68 1.42
N MET A 332 -3.55 -8.52 0.57
CA MET A 332 -4.27 -7.26 0.46
C MET A 332 -5.06 -6.97 1.73
N TRP A 333 -5.71 -7.98 2.32
CA TRP A 333 -6.39 -7.84 3.60
C TRP A 333 -5.44 -7.33 4.69
N SER A 334 -4.26 -7.95 4.84
CA SER A 334 -3.23 -7.50 5.78
C SER A 334 -2.73 -6.10 5.50
N HIS A 335 -2.61 -5.70 4.23
CA HIS A 335 -2.18 -4.35 3.87
C HIS A 335 -3.16 -3.29 4.39
N PHE A 336 -4.46 -3.51 4.21
CA PHE A 336 -5.50 -2.55 4.59
C PHE A 336 -5.84 -2.58 6.08
N LEU A 337 -5.92 -3.78 6.68
CA LEU A 337 -6.38 -3.97 8.06
C LEU A 337 -5.23 -4.19 9.05
N GLY A 338 -3.98 -4.30 8.59
CA GLY A 338 -2.79 -4.45 9.43
C GLY A 338 -2.43 -5.87 9.82
N TYR A 339 -3.40 -6.79 9.81
CA TYR A 339 -3.15 -8.21 9.99
C TYR A 339 -3.87 -9.01 8.91
N GLY A 340 -3.20 -10.04 8.39
CA GLY A 340 -3.82 -11.04 7.52
C GLY A 340 -4.63 -12.05 8.32
N PHE A 341 -5.22 -13.01 7.62
CA PHE A 341 -5.81 -14.19 8.21
C PHE A 341 -4.76 -15.18 8.72
N SER A 342 -3.49 -15.09 8.30
CA SER A 342 -2.40 -15.95 8.75
C SER A 342 -1.26 -15.16 9.38
N LYS A 343 -0.47 -15.85 10.22
CA LYS A 343 0.77 -15.34 10.82
C LYS A 343 1.84 -16.44 10.77
N PRO A 344 2.91 -16.30 9.97
CA PRO A 344 3.24 -15.17 9.08
C PRO A 344 2.24 -14.93 7.93
N LEU A 345 2.28 -13.73 7.34
CA LEU A 345 1.39 -13.31 6.25
C LEU A 345 1.52 -14.19 4.99
N ASP A 346 2.74 -14.60 4.70
CA ASP A 346 3.12 -15.33 3.50
C ASP A 346 3.32 -16.84 3.76
N ASP A 347 2.69 -17.34 4.83
CA ASP A 347 2.63 -18.74 5.19
C ASP A 347 1.18 -19.22 5.31
N LEU A 348 0.65 -19.68 4.20
CA LEU A 348 -0.61 -20.40 4.07
C LEU A 348 -0.36 -21.90 3.88
N GLY A 349 0.77 -22.40 4.40
CA GLY A 349 1.10 -23.81 4.39
C GLY A 349 0.15 -24.64 5.26
N PRO A 350 0.22 -25.98 5.18
CA PRO A 350 -0.70 -26.88 5.89
C PRO A 350 -0.59 -26.82 7.42
N HIS A 351 0.48 -26.22 7.95
CA HIS A 351 0.70 -26.03 9.39
C HIS A 351 0.13 -24.69 9.91
N THR A 352 -0.30 -23.79 9.03
CA THR A 352 -0.85 -22.49 9.41
C THR A 352 -2.37 -22.54 9.35
N VAL A 353 -3.01 -22.21 10.48
CA VAL A 353 -4.48 -22.09 10.55
C VAL A 353 -4.84 -20.62 10.35
N ALA A 354 -5.63 -20.34 9.31
CA ALA A 354 -6.17 -19.01 9.07
C ALA A 354 -7.21 -18.65 10.15
N SER A 355 -7.28 -17.39 10.57
CA SER A 355 -8.26 -16.91 11.56
C SER A 355 -9.70 -17.01 11.05
N HIS A 356 -9.90 -16.80 9.74
CA HIS A 356 -11.20 -16.92 9.06
C HIS A 356 -11.06 -17.76 7.78
N PRO A 357 -10.92 -19.10 7.90
CA PRO A 357 -10.57 -19.95 6.77
C PRO A 357 -11.64 -19.98 5.69
N GLU A 358 -12.92 -20.01 6.07
CA GLU A 358 -14.06 -20.00 5.14
C GLU A 358 -14.17 -18.67 4.38
N LEU A 359 -13.92 -17.55 5.07
CA LEU A 359 -13.90 -16.22 4.45
C LEU A 359 -12.75 -16.11 3.44
N LEU A 360 -11.54 -16.54 3.82
CA LEU A 360 -10.37 -16.51 2.94
C LEU A 360 -10.58 -17.37 1.68
N GLU A 361 -11.12 -18.57 1.84
CA GLU A 361 -11.48 -19.45 0.72
C GLU A 361 -12.49 -18.76 -0.21
N THR A 362 -13.60 -18.28 0.34
CA THR A 362 -14.70 -17.74 -0.46
C THR A 362 -14.31 -16.43 -1.16
N LEU A 363 -13.57 -15.55 -0.48
CA LEU A 363 -13.03 -14.34 -1.11
C LEU A 363 -12.01 -14.65 -2.20
N GLY A 364 -11.18 -15.68 -2.04
CA GLY A 364 -10.29 -16.14 -3.08
C GLY A 364 -11.06 -16.55 -4.35
N GLN A 365 -12.14 -17.31 -4.17
CA GLN A 365 -13.01 -17.70 -5.28
C GLN A 365 -13.71 -16.50 -5.94
N GLU A 366 -14.21 -15.54 -5.15
CA GLU A 366 -14.83 -14.32 -5.67
C GLU A 366 -13.82 -13.45 -6.43
N PHE A 367 -12.58 -13.36 -5.96
CA PHE A 367 -11.50 -12.63 -6.65
C PHE A 367 -11.11 -13.30 -7.97
N ARG A 368 -11.08 -14.64 -8.02
CA ARG A 368 -10.91 -15.37 -9.28
C ARG A 368 -12.07 -15.06 -10.25
N LYS A 369 -13.32 -15.08 -9.77
CA LYS A 369 -14.52 -14.77 -10.58
C LYS A 369 -14.53 -13.33 -11.10
N SER A 370 -13.96 -12.38 -10.36
CA SER A 370 -13.77 -11.00 -10.84
C SER A 370 -12.66 -10.85 -11.88
N SER A 371 -12.09 -11.96 -12.36
CA SER A 371 -10.93 -11.97 -13.25
C SER A 371 -9.70 -11.29 -12.63
N TYR A 372 -9.49 -11.49 -11.33
CA TYR A 372 -8.35 -10.96 -10.60
C TYR A 372 -8.24 -9.42 -10.63
N ASP A 373 -9.39 -8.74 -10.58
CA ASP A 373 -9.49 -7.28 -10.56
C ASP A 373 -9.09 -6.70 -9.20
N MET A 374 -7.86 -6.18 -9.12
CA MET A 374 -7.30 -5.60 -7.90
C MET A 374 -8.13 -4.43 -7.36
N ARG A 375 -8.70 -3.59 -8.22
CA ARG A 375 -9.53 -2.45 -7.79
C ARG A 375 -10.82 -2.95 -7.14
N ALA A 376 -11.42 -4.01 -7.68
CA ALA A 376 -12.58 -4.65 -7.07
C ALA A 376 -12.26 -5.19 -5.66
N LEU A 377 -11.15 -5.91 -5.49
CA LEU A 377 -10.74 -6.43 -4.17
C LEU A 377 -10.47 -5.31 -3.17
N MET A 378 -9.76 -4.25 -3.57
CA MET A 378 -9.54 -3.07 -2.73
C MET A 378 -10.86 -2.43 -2.31
N LYS A 379 -11.81 -2.27 -3.25
CA LYS A 379 -13.14 -1.73 -2.99
C LYS A 379 -13.92 -2.59 -1.98
N TRP A 380 -13.87 -3.92 -2.10
CA TRP A 380 -14.55 -4.83 -1.17
C TRP A 380 -14.01 -4.68 0.25
N ILE A 381 -12.69 -4.58 0.41
CA ILE A 381 -12.05 -4.45 1.73
C ILE A 381 -12.36 -3.07 2.32
N VAL A 382 -12.15 -1.98 1.58
CA VAL A 382 -12.32 -0.61 2.09
C VAL A 382 -13.78 -0.29 2.45
N LEU A 383 -14.74 -0.86 1.74
CA LEU A 383 -16.16 -0.70 2.05
C LEU A 383 -16.69 -1.71 3.07
N SER A 384 -15.87 -2.66 3.52
CA SER A 384 -16.25 -3.62 4.55
C SER A 384 -16.43 -2.96 5.92
N ARG A 385 -17.27 -3.56 6.76
CA ARG A 385 -17.50 -3.13 8.14
C ARG A 385 -16.23 -3.12 8.99
N PRO A 386 -15.37 -4.17 9.03
CA PRO A 386 -14.13 -4.12 9.82
C PRO A 386 -13.22 -2.95 9.41
N TYR A 387 -13.13 -2.62 8.12
CA TYR A 387 -12.35 -1.46 7.67
C TYR A 387 -12.99 -0.12 8.06
N GLN A 388 -14.28 -0.08 8.32
CA GLN A 388 -14.98 1.15 8.72
C GLN A 388 -14.98 1.40 10.23
N LEU A 389 -14.45 0.48 11.04
CA LEU A 389 -14.42 0.62 12.50
C LEU A 389 -13.38 1.63 12.96
N SER A 390 -13.62 2.17 14.16
CA SER A 390 -12.65 3.00 14.86
C SER A 390 -11.50 2.18 15.45
N THR A 391 -10.38 2.84 15.72
CA THR A 391 -9.22 2.29 16.45
C THR A 391 -9.43 2.17 17.96
N LYS A 392 -10.54 2.69 18.50
CA LYS A 392 -10.81 2.69 19.94
C LYS A 392 -11.08 1.27 20.45
N ILE A 393 -10.21 0.80 21.32
CA ILE A 393 -10.43 -0.43 22.11
C ILE A 393 -11.40 -0.11 23.25
N THR A 394 -12.31 -1.04 23.49
CA THR A 394 -13.35 -1.01 24.53
C THR A 394 -13.28 -2.29 25.35
N SER A 395 -13.94 -2.32 26.52
CA SER A 395 -14.03 -3.55 27.32
C SER A 395 -14.73 -4.71 26.59
N GLY A 396 -15.48 -4.43 25.52
CA GLY A 396 -16.16 -5.46 24.73
C GLY A 396 -15.29 -6.09 23.65
N ASN A 397 -14.09 -5.55 23.37
CA ASN A 397 -13.20 -6.07 22.33
C ASN A 397 -11.71 -6.05 22.69
N GLU A 398 -11.34 -5.74 23.93
CA GLU A 398 -9.95 -5.76 24.39
C GLU A 398 -9.26 -7.13 24.28
N ALA A 399 -10.04 -8.22 24.19
CA ALA A 399 -9.52 -9.57 23.96
C ALA A 399 -9.01 -9.79 22.52
N ASP A 400 -9.40 -8.94 21.56
CA ASP A 400 -8.93 -8.99 20.18
C ASP A 400 -7.60 -8.25 20.03
N ASP A 401 -6.51 -8.85 20.54
CA ASP A 401 -5.16 -8.27 20.48
C ASP A 401 -4.16 -9.20 19.76
N PRO A 402 -4.00 -9.04 18.44
CA PRO A 402 -3.06 -9.84 17.66
C PRO A 402 -1.58 -9.59 18.00
N ALA A 403 -1.26 -8.47 18.67
CA ALA A 403 0.09 -8.19 19.14
C ALA A 403 0.49 -9.15 20.27
N MET A 404 -0.49 -9.66 21.02
CA MET A 404 -0.29 -10.67 22.06
C MET A 404 -0.21 -12.10 21.52
N GLY A 405 -0.34 -12.29 20.20
CA GLY A 405 -0.21 -13.59 19.53
C GLY A 405 -1.54 -14.24 19.18
N GLU A 406 -2.67 -13.64 19.56
CA GLU A 406 -4.00 -14.15 19.23
C GLU A 406 -4.32 -13.96 17.74
N PRO A 407 -5.16 -14.83 17.13
CA PRO A 407 -5.67 -14.62 15.79
C PRO A 407 -6.53 -13.34 15.73
N PRO A 408 -6.38 -12.49 14.71
CA PRO A 408 -7.16 -11.27 14.60
C PRO A 408 -8.64 -11.57 14.37
N GLN A 409 -9.49 -10.90 15.15
CA GLN A 409 -10.96 -10.95 15.03
C GLN A 409 -11.52 -9.71 14.32
N PHE A 410 -10.69 -8.70 14.05
CA PHE A 410 -11.03 -7.47 13.31
C PHE A 410 -12.18 -6.66 13.94
N SER A 411 -12.34 -6.74 15.27
CA SER A 411 -13.40 -6.08 16.04
C SER A 411 -13.18 -4.56 16.22
N HIS A 412 -12.04 -4.05 15.79
CA HIS A 412 -11.69 -2.64 15.69
C HIS A 412 -10.64 -2.50 14.58
N PHE A 413 -10.39 -1.27 14.13
CA PHE A 413 -9.31 -1.06 13.18
C PHE A 413 -7.97 -1.12 13.90
N TYR A 414 -7.07 -2.01 13.46
CA TYR A 414 -5.75 -2.09 14.06
C TYR A 414 -4.89 -0.91 13.60
N LEU A 415 -4.35 -0.20 14.59
CA LEU A 415 -3.55 0.99 14.35
C LEU A 415 -2.30 0.64 13.53
N ARG A 416 -2.08 1.34 12.42
CA ARG A 416 -0.88 1.21 11.59
C ARG A 416 -0.11 2.51 11.52
N GLN A 417 1.17 2.41 11.20
CA GLN A 417 1.99 3.56 10.84
C GLN A 417 1.96 3.77 9.32
N MET A 418 2.13 5.01 8.90
CA MET A 418 2.39 5.33 7.50
C MET A 418 3.72 4.70 7.05
N SER A 419 3.76 4.24 5.81
CA SER A 419 5.03 3.96 5.15
C SER A 419 5.83 5.25 4.94
N ALA A 420 7.14 5.12 4.73
CA ALA A 420 7.98 6.27 4.36
C ALA A 420 7.47 6.94 3.07
N GLU A 421 6.99 6.15 2.12
CA GLU A 421 6.38 6.62 0.89
C GLU A 421 5.09 7.43 1.14
N GLN A 422 4.21 6.94 2.02
CA GLN A 422 2.99 7.65 2.40
C GLN A 422 3.28 8.95 3.13
N LEU A 423 4.27 8.94 4.04
CA LEU A 423 4.69 10.12 4.77
C LEU A 423 5.28 11.18 3.83
N TYR A 424 6.15 10.79 2.90
CA TYR A 424 6.72 11.67 1.88
C TYR A 424 5.61 12.36 1.09
N GLN A 425 4.69 11.58 0.52
CA GLN A 425 3.62 12.14 -0.33
C GLN A 425 2.65 12.98 0.48
N SER A 426 2.36 12.62 1.73
CA SER A 426 1.53 13.42 2.63
C SER A 426 2.18 14.77 2.96
N LEU A 427 3.50 14.80 3.18
CA LEU A 427 4.24 16.04 3.41
C LEU A 427 4.30 16.94 2.17
N ILE A 428 4.43 16.36 0.97
CA ILE A 428 4.31 17.11 -0.29
C ILE A 428 2.90 17.68 -0.43
N GLN A 429 1.86 16.87 -0.18
CA GLN A 429 0.46 17.28 -0.25
C GLN A 429 0.16 18.50 0.64
N VAL A 430 0.75 18.58 1.84
CA VAL A 430 0.56 19.73 2.73
C VAL A 430 1.53 20.88 2.48
N GLY A 431 2.72 20.59 1.93
CA GLY A 431 3.77 21.59 1.71
C GLY A 431 3.77 22.28 0.36
N GLY A 432 2.83 21.92 -0.50
CA GLY A 432 2.67 22.50 -1.83
C GLY A 432 3.42 21.71 -2.91
N GLU A 433 3.24 22.15 -4.15
CA GLU A 433 3.62 21.39 -5.35
C GLU A 433 5.08 20.95 -5.37
N ALA A 434 5.29 19.70 -5.78
CA ALA A 434 6.60 19.20 -6.15
C ALA A 434 7.16 20.05 -7.31
N ARG A 435 8.40 20.51 -7.18
CA ARG A 435 9.05 21.37 -8.19
C ARG A 435 9.85 20.52 -9.17
N GLY A 436 9.95 20.99 -10.41
CA GLY A 436 10.79 20.37 -11.43
C GLY A 436 10.08 19.30 -12.26
N SER A 437 10.83 18.67 -13.16
CA SER A 437 10.32 17.58 -14.00
C SER A 437 9.97 16.34 -13.18
N LEU A 438 9.12 15.46 -13.73
CA LEU A 438 8.77 14.17 -13.08
C LEU A 438 10.01 13.35 -12.70
N GLU A 439 11.04 13.38 -13.53
CA GLU A 439 12.32 12.73 -13.27
C GLU A 439 13.05 13.34 -12.06
N GLN A 440 13.08 14.67 -11.96
CA GLN A 440 13.66 15.36 -10.81
C GLN A 440 12.90 15.04 -9.52
N GLN A 441 11.57 15.02 -9.58
CA GLN A 441 10.72 14.67 -8.44
C GLN A 441 10.97 13.23 -7.99
N GLN A 442 11.12 12.29 -8.93
CA GLN A 442 11.46 10.91 -8.62
C GLN A 442 12.84 10.79 -7.96
N VAL A 443 13.85 11.50 -8.46
CA VAL A 443 15.21 11.51 -7.86
C VAL A 443 15.19 12.11 -6.46
N GLU A 444 14.46 13.22 -6.24
CA GLU A 444 14.30 13.81 -4.91
C GLU A 444 13.60 12.86 -3.94
N ARG A 445 12.53 12.21 -4.40
CA ARG A 445 11.81 11.19 -3.65
C ARG A 445 12.72 10.05 -3.25
N ASP A 446 13.45 9.47 -4.20
CA ASP A 446 14.33 8.33 -3.93
C ASP A 446 15.49 8.72 -3.00
N ARG A 447 16.05 9.92 -3.16
CA ARG A 447 17.04 10.48 -2.22
C ARG A 447 16.47 10.63 -0.81
N TRP A 448 15.22 11.06 -0.67
CA TRP A 448 14.56 11.20 0.62
C TRP A 448 14.28 9.82 1.25
N LEU A 449 13.74 8.87 0.47
CA LEU A 449 13.41 7.51 0.93
C LEU A 449 14.66 6.69 1.31
N ASN A 450 15.77 6.85 0.60
CA ASN A 450 17.01 6.13 0.90
C ASN A 450 17.57 6.44 2.30
N GLN A 451 17.19 7.58 2.89
CA GLN A 451 17.57 7.91 4.27
C GLN A 451 16.91 7.00 5.31
N PHE A 452 15.78 6.38 4.96
CA PHE A 452 15.08 5.41 5.80
C PHE A 452 15.57 3.97 5.60
N VAL A 453 16.15 3.67 4.43
CA VAL A 453 16.66 2.33 4.09
C VAL A 453 18.03 2.06 4.71
N VAL A 454 18.91 3.06 4.79
CA VAL A 454 20.29 2.90 5.29
C VAL A 454 20.36 2.75 6.82
N ALA A 455 19.34 3.19 7.56
CA ALA A 455 19.34 3.15 9.03
C ALA A 455 18.96 1.78 9.61
N PHE A 456 18.24 0.94 8.85
CA PHE A 456 17.77 -0.37 9.30
C PHE A 456 17.89 -1.34 8.14
N GLY A 457 18.93 -2.17 8.16
CA GLY A 457 19.09 -3.25 7.19
C GLY A 457 17.84 -4.14 7.27
N THR A 458 16.98 -4.05 6.26
CA THR A 458 15.90 -5.02 6.08
C THR A 458 16.56 -6.29 5.54
N ASP A 459 16.85 -7.21 6.46
CA ASP A 459 17.25 -8.56 6.13
C ASP A 459 16.12 -9.24 5.34
N GLU A 460 16.51 -9.99 4.31
CA GLU A 460 15.71 -10.94 3.53
C GLU A 460 14.17 -10.76 3.48
N GLY A 461 13.70 -9.71 2.81
CA GLY A 461 12.32 -9.68 2.33
C GLY A 461 11.24 -9.60 3.40
N ASP A 462 11.59 -9.12 4.59
CA ASP A 462 10.63 -8.78 5.62
C ASP A 462 9.72 -7.65 5.12
N GLU A 463 8.41 -7.88 5.15
CA GLU A 463 7.37 -6.89 4.81
C GLU A 463 7.11 -5.94 5.98
N ALA A 464 8.12 -5.74 6.81
CA ALA A 464 8.16 -4.78 7.90
C ALA A 464 7.95 -3.36 7.32
N THR A 465 6.68 -3.01 7.17
CA THR A 465 6.15 -1.66 6.96
C THR A 465 6.28 -0.81 8.22
N THR A 466 6.78 -1.39 9.32
CA THR A 466 6.99 -0.71 10.58
C THR A 466 8.04 0.39 10.43
N PHE A 467 7.53 1.62 10.41
CA PHE A 467 8.27 2.85 10.59
C PHE A 467 8.75 2.91 12.05
N ASN A 468 9.85 2.23 12.37
CA ASN A 468 10.38 2.24 13.73
C ASN A 468 10.98 3.63 14.01
N GLY A 469 10.23 4.43 14.79
CA GLY A 469 10.46 5.81 15.26
C GLY A 469 11.85 6.11 15.79
N SER A 470 12.85 6.03 14.93
CA SER A 470 14.25 6.17 15.29
C SER A 470 14.62 7.64 15.53
N ILE A 471 15.64 7.88 16.35
CA ILE A 471 16.14 9.23 16.62
C ILE A 471 16.50 9.98 15.31
N PRO A 472 17.22 9.38 14.34
CA PRO A 472 17.51 10.05 13.06
C PRO A 472 16.25 10.46 12.30
N GLN A 473 15.22 9.62 12.32
CA GLN A 473 13.94 9.86 11.65
C GLN A 473 13.15 10.99 12.32
N ALA A 474 13.11 11.05 13.65
CA ALA A 474 12.50 12.17 14.36
C ALA A 474 13.24 13.49 14.06
N LEU A 475 14.58 13.47 14.07
CA LEU A 475 15.40 14.64 13.72
C LEU A 475 15.18 15.10 12.27
N MET A 476 15.01 14.16 11.35
CA MET A 476 14.69 14.43 9.95
C MET A 476 13.31 15.04 9.79
N MET A 477 12.30 14.56 10.51
CA MET A 477 10.97 15.19 10.53
C MET A 477 11.03 16.60 11.14
N PHE A 478 11.83 16.80 12.19
CA PHE A 478 11.94 18.11 12.85
C PHE A 478 12.64 19.16 12.00
N ASN A 479 13.66 18.76 11.22
CA ASN A 479 14.59 19.69 10.56
C ASN A 479 14.64 19.56 9.03
N GLY A 480 13.92 18.59 8.46
CA GLY A 480 13.96 18.26 7.05
C GLY A 480 13.30 19.30 6.16
N ASP A 481 13.75 19.36 4.91
CA ASP A 481 13.30 20.36 3.94
C ASP A 481 11.81 20.23 3.60
N LEU A 482 11.23 19.03 3.69
CA LEU A 482 9.78 18.84 3.49
C LEU A 482 8.96 19.54 4.57
N VAL A 483 9.33 19.36 5.84
CA VAL A 483 8.60 20.01 6.94
C VAL A 483 8.83 21.51 6.91
N LYS A 484 10.06 21.98 6.64
CA LYS A 484 10.33 23.41 6.43
C LYS A 484 9.45 24.02 5.34
N ARG A 485 9.29 23.33 4.21
CA ARG A 485 8.37 23.73 3.13
C ARG A 485 6.93 23.74 3.60
N ALA A 486 6.48 22.69 4.27
CA ALA A 486 5.13 22.58 4.80
C ALA A 486 4.77 23.64 5.83
N THR A 487 5.75 24.12 6.57
CA THR A 487 5.61 25.18 7.57
C THR A 487 5.99 26.56 7.04
N SER A 488 6.23 26.72 5.73
CA SER A 488 6.55 28.02 5.15
C SER A 488 5.37 28.99 5.30
N ILE A 489 5.67 30.25 5.62
CA ILE A 489 4.70 31.34 5.74
C ILE A 489 4.80 32.35 4.58
N GLU A 490 5.57 32.03 3.54
CA GLU A 490 5.65 32.86 2.34
C GLU A 490 4.27 33.01 1.68
N SER A 491 3.97 34.15 1.06
CA SER A 491 2.62 34.50 0.56
C SER A 491 2.03 33.52 -0.48
N GLY A 492 2.86 32.67 -1.09
CA GLY A 492 2.42 31.60 -2.00
C GLY A 492 2.06 30.27 -1.33
N SER A 493 2.55 30.03 -0.11
CA SER A 493 2.34 28.79 0.65
C SER A 493 0.91 28.65 1.15
N TRP A 494 0.47 27.41 1.41
CA TRP A 494 -0.85 27.16 1.98
C TRP A 494 -1.01 27.80 3.38
N LEU A 495 0.00 27.62 4.24
CA LEU A 495 -0.02 28.19 5.60
C LEU A 495 0.03 29.72 5.58
N GLY A 496 0.83 30.34 4.69
CA GLY A 496 0.84 31.79 4.49
C GLY A 496 -0.53 32.34 4.05
N LYS A 497 -1.19 31.68 3.10
CA LYS A 497 -2.58 32.01 2.69
C LYS A 497 -3.57 31.88 3.84
N LEU A 498 -3.47 30.81 4.64
CA LEU A 498 -4.32 30.62 5.82
C LEU A 498 -4.08 31.72 6.86
N ALA A 499 -2.83 32.08 7.13
CA ALA A 499 -2.48 33.12 8.09
C ALA A 499 -3.00 34.50 7.67
N GLN A 500 -2.95 34.81 6.37
CA GLN A 500 -3.46 36.07 5.80
C GLN A 500 -4.99 36.10 5.62
N SER A 501 -5.66 34.95 5.71
CA SER A 501 -7.12 34.88 5.58
C SER A 501 -7.85 35.70 6.67
N PRO A 502 -9.06 36.23 6.37
CA PRO A 502 -9.85 37.02 7.32
C PRO A 502 -10.47 36.18 8.47
N SER A 503 -10.25 34.86 8.47
CA SER A 503 -10.78 33.94 9.48
C SER A 503 -10.27 34.25 10.88
N ARG A 504 -11.07 33.93 11.92
CA ARG A 504 -10.63 34.10 13.31
C ARG A 504 -9.62 33.01 13.68
N MET A 505 -8.84 33.26 14.73
CA MET A 505 -7.81 32.30 15.17
C MET A 505 -8.34 30.88 15.42
N PRO A 506 -9.48 30.66 16.12
CA PRO A 506 -10.01 29.31 16.30
C PRO A 506 -10.35 28.61 14.99
N ASP A 507 -10.87 29.36 14.01
CA ASP A 507 -11.22 28.84 12.69
C ASP A 507 -9.94 28.43 11.91
N LYS A 508 -8.88 29.26 11.99
CA LYS A 508 -7.55 28.95 11.42
C LYS A 508 -6.93 27.70 12.06
N VAL A 509 -7.00 27.59 13.39
CA VAL A 509 -6.53 26.41 14.12
C VAL A 509 -7.30 25.17 13.68
N SER A 510 -8.62 25.26 13.59
CA SER A 510 -9.44 24.14 13.11
C SER A 510 -9.06 23.71 11.69
N SER A 511 -8.73 24.64 10.79
CA SER A 511 -8.23 24.30 9.45
C SER A 511 -6.95 23.49 9.48
N LEU A 512 -6.01 23.79 10.39
CA LEU A 512 -4.78 23.00 10.55
C LEU A 512 -5.08 21.56 11.00
N PHE A 513 -5.92 21.39 12.01
CA PHE A 513 -6.30 20.05 12.50
C PHE A 513 -7.03 19.23 11.44
N ILE A 514 -7.92 19.86 10.67
CA ILE A 514 -8.62 19.22 9.55
C ILE A 514 -7.61 18.82 8.46
N ALA A 515 -6.70 19.71 8.07
CA ALA A 515 -5.73 19.43 7.02
C ALA A 515 -4.72 18.32 7.40
N GLY A 516 -4.26 18.28 8.65
CA GLY A 516 -3.25 17.30 9.08
C GLY A 516 -3.85 15.97 9.58
N LEU A 517 -4.91 16.06 10.39
CA LEU A 517 -5.45 14.96 11.20
C LEU A 517 -6.88 14.58 10.81
N ALA A 518 -7.48 15.27 9.85
CA ALA A 518 -8.83 15.05 9.35
C ALA A 518 -9.94 15.06 10.42
N ARG A 519 -9.74 15.85 11.48
CA ARG A 519 -10.72 16.10 12.53
C ARG A 519 -10.63 17.55 13.01
N PRO A 520 -11.68 18.12 13.63
CA PRO A 520 -11.57 19.42 14.28
C PRO A 520 -10.63 19.37 15.49
N ALA A 521 -10.12 20.55 15.87
CA ALA A 521 -9.40 20.72 17.12
C ALA A 521 -10.35 20.53 18.31
N THR A 522 -9.88 19.83 19.33
CA THR A 522 -10.56 19.70 20.61
C THR A 522 -10.50 21.01 21.40
N ALA A 523 -11.36 21.16 22.42
CA ALA A 523 -11.33 22.33 23.31
C ALA A 523 -9.95 22.51 24.01
N GLY A 524 -9.28 21.40 24.34
CA GLY A 524 -7.94 21.42 24.91
C GLY A 524 -6.90 21.95 23.92
N GLU A 525 -6.93 21.48 22.68
CA GLU A 525 -6.02 21.93 21.61
C GLU A 525 -6.25 23.40 21.24
N LEU A 526 -7.50 23.87 21.21
CA LEU A 526 -7.81 25.29 21.03
C LEU A 526 -7.24 26.16 22.16
N LYS A 527 -7.27 25.67 23.40
CA LYS A 527 -6.66 26.36 24.54
C LYS A 527 -5.15 26.44 24.42
N VAL A 528 -4.49 25.36 23.99
CA VAL A 528 -3.04 25.34 23.73
C VAL A 528 -2.69 26.32 22.61
N ALA A 529 -3.46 26.36 21.52
CA ALA A 529 -3.23 27.30 20.42
C ALA A 529 -3.36 28.77 20.88
N ALA A 530 -4.31 29.08 21.77
CA ALA A 530 -4.43 30.41 22.35
C ALA A 530 -3.22 30.79 23.22
N GLN A 531 -2.71 29.84 24.02
CA GLN A 531 -1.49 30.04 24.82
C GLN A 531 -0.26 30.26 23.93
N LEU A 532 -0.15 29.51 22.83
CA LEU A 532 0.94 29.66 21.86
C LEU A 532 0.90 31.04 21.18
N LEU A 533 -0.27 31.52 20.79
CA LEU A 533 -0.44 32.87 20.25
C LEU A 533 -0.01 33.94 21.25
N GLN A 534 -0.35 33.78 22.53
CA GLN A 534 0.09 34.68 23.59
C GLN A 534 1.62 34.65 23.75
N ALA A 535 2.24 33.46 23.76
CA ALA A 535 3.69 33.29 23.83
C ALA A 535 4.41 33.95 22.65
N ARG A 536 3.79 33.91 21.46
CA ARG A 536 4.26 34.60 20.25
C ARG A 536 3.93 36.10 20.20
N LYS A 537 3.41 36.68 21.29
CA LYS A 537 3.07 38.10 21.42
C LYS A 537 2.04 38.56 20.38
N GLY A 538 1.09 37.69 20.04
CA GLY A 538 0.04 37.98 19.06
C GLY A 538 0.48 37.84 17.60
N ARG A 539 1.72 37.39 17.31
CA ARG A 539 2.18 37.12 15.95
C ARG A 539 1.53 35.83 15.42
N VAL A 540 0.44 36.00 14.66
CA VAL A 540 -0.40 34.92 14.15
C VAL A 540 0.37 33.96 13.25
N GLU A 541 1.18 34.47 12.32
CA GLU A 541 1.96 33.65 11.38
C GLU A 541 2.91 32.68 12.11
N GLU A 542 3.70 33.19 13.07
CA GLU A 542 4.61 32.35 13.87
C GLU A 542 3.86 31.33 14.74
N ALA A 543 2.72 31.72 15.32
CA ALA A 543 1.92 30.81 16.13
C ALA A 543 1.33 29.66 15.30
N LEU A 544 0.85 29.95 14.08
CA LEU A 544 0.35 28.94 13.16
C LEU A 544 1.47 28.05 12.63
N GLN A 545 2.65 28.62 12.36
CA GLN A 545 3.84 27.87 11.95
C GLN A 545 4.25 26.83 13.00
N ASP A 546 4.39 27.24 14.27
CA ASP A 546 4.72 26.34 15.37
C ASP A 546 3.65 25.25 15.56
N LEU A 547 2.37 25.64 15.51
CA LEU A 547 1.27 24.69 15.69
C LEU A 547 1.23 23.68 14.55
N TRP A 548 1.46 24.14 13.32
CA TRP A 548 1.50 23.27 12.16
C TRP A 548 2.69 22.31 12.21
N TRP A 549 3.86 22.81 12.60
CA TRP A 549 5.03 21.99 12.86
C TRP A 549 4.72 20.91 13.91
N ALA A 550 4.04 21.26 15.00
CA ALA A 550 3.67 20.30 16.05
C ALA A 550 2.69 19.23 15.56
N ILE A 551 1.71 19.60 14.73
CA ILE A 551 0.75 18.66 14.13
C ILE A 551 1.48 17.65 13.22
N LEU A 552 2.31 18.12 12.28
CA LEU A 552 3.04 17.27 11.33
C LEU A 552 4.05 16.32 12.00
N ASN A 553 4.47 16.66 13.22
CA ASN A 553 5.40 15.87 14.02
C ASN A 553 4.72 15.06 15.14
N SER A 554 3.39 15.06 15.19
CA SER A 554 2.63 14.29 16.17
C SER A 554 2.52 12.82 15.79
N ASN A 555 2.36 11.96 16.80
CA ASN A 555 2.05 10.54 16.57
C ASN A 555 0.77 10.38 15.74
N GLU A 556 -0.27 11.20 16.00
CA GLU A 556 -1.53 11.12 15.26
C GLU A 556 -1.35 11.36 13.75
N PHE A 557 -0.40 12.21 13.35
CA PHE A 557 -0.13 12.47 11.95
C PHE A 557 0.50 11.26 11.23
N ILE A 558 1.45 10.59 11.87
CA ILE A 558 2.16 9.45 11.25
C ILE A 558 1.39 8.12 11.32
N LEU A 559 0.23 8.12 11.99
CA LEU A 559 -0.61 6.94 12.13
C LEU A 559 -1.72 6.92 11.07
N VAL A 560 -2.05 5.70 10.65
CA VAL A 560 -3.24 5.35 9.88
C VAL A 560 -4.27 4.90 10.90
N GLN A 561 -5.25 5.77 11.16
CA GLN A 561 -6.21 5.64 12.24
C GLN A 561 -7.61 5.34 11.77
#